data_AF-A0A1D7VT53-F1
#
_entry.id   AF-A0A1D7VT53-F1
#
_cell.length_a   1.000
_cell.length_b   1.000
_cell.length_c   1.000
_cell.angle_alpha   90.00
_cell.angle_beta   90.00
_cell.angle_gamma   90.00
#
_symmetry.space_group_name_H-M   'P 1'
#
loop_
_entity.id
_entity.type
_entity.pdbx_description
1 polymer ?
#
loop_
_entity_poly.entity_id
_entity_poly.type
_entity_poly.pdbx_seq_one_letter_code
_entity_poly.pdbx_strand_id
1 'polypeptide(L)'
;MGPEERESRERTRANGASAVRRGSAERPRIRLDQPRTPRRTFLPEYDPEAFGRLSERIARFLGTGRFLVWMTVTVMAWITWNVAAPAPWRFDRYPFIFLTLALSLQASYAAPLILLAQNRQADRDRITQEQDRKQNERSIADTEYLTREVAALRMGLGEVATRDWIRSELQDVVRDLEQWQAVPAESDEHDR
;
A
#
# COMPACT_ATOMS: atom_id res chain seq x y z
N MET A 1 -24.69 -82.37 -31.23
CA MET A 1 -24.98 -81.31 -30.25
C MET A 1 -24.76 -79.99 -31.00
N GLY A 2 -25.86 -79.33 -31.35
CA GLY A 2 -26.00 -78.54 -32.58
C GLY A 2 -25.56 -77.08 -32.53
N PRO A 3 -25.40 -76.44 -33.70
CA PRO A 3 -24.67 -75.19 -33.94
C PRO A 3 -25.40 -73.89 -33.54
N GLU A 4 -26.39 -73.91 -32.64
CA GLU A 4 -27.24 -72.73 -32.36
C GLU A 4 -26.82 -71.87 -31.15
N GLU A 5 -25.89 -72.33 -30.30
CA GLU A 5 -25.44 -71.55 -29.12
C GLU A 5 -24.25 -70.62 -29.38
N ARG A 6 -23.60 -70.71 -30.55
CA ARG A 6 -22.45 -69.85 -30.88
C ARG A 6 -22.86 -68.51 -31.49
N GLU A 7 -24.02 -68.43 -32.14
CA GLU A 7 -24.49 -67.23 -32.82
C GLU A 7 -25.07 -66.16 -31.86
N SER A 8 -25.55 -66.58 -30.69
CA SER A 8 -26.12 -65.70 -29.65
C SER A 8 -25.06 -64.98 -28.81
N ARG A 9 -23.80 -65.45 -28.82
CA ARG A 9 -22.67 -64.79 -28.13
C ARG A 9 -21.95 -63.75 -28.99
N GLU A 10 -22.15 -63.77 -30.30
CA GLU A 10 -21.47 -62.90 -31.25
C GLU A 10 -22.27 -61.62 -31.56
N ARG A 11 -23.62 -61.68 -31.46
CA ARG A 11 -24.50 -60.50 -31.61
C ARG A 11 -24.39 -59.49 -30.46
N THR A 12 -23.81 -59.87 -29.32
CA THR A 12 -23.64 -58.97 -28.16
C THR A 12 -22.31 -58.18 -28.18
N ARG A 13 -21.44 -58.41 -29.18
CA ARG A 13 -20.15 -57.69 -29.31
C ARG A 13 -20.08 -56.68 -30.45
N ALA A 14 -21.12 -56.57 -31.28
CA ALA A 14 -21.11 -55.78 -32.52
C ALA A 14 -22.09 -54.58 -32.54
N ASN A 15 -22.56 -54.09 -31.40
CA ASN A 15 -23.08 -52.73 -31.25
C ASN A 15 -21.98 -51.88 -30.59
N GLY A 16 -20.99 -51.39 -31.34
CA GLY A 16 -21.12 -50.05 -31.92
C GLY A 16 -20.90 -49.02 -30.80
N ALA A 17 -19.69 -48.81 -30.29
CA ALA A 17 -18.64 -48.06 -30.99
C ALA A 17 -19.19 -46.85 -31.78
N SER A 18 -19.95 -45.97 -31.11
CA SER A 18 -20.27 -44.61 -31.59
C SER A 18 -20.82 -43.74 -30.45
N ALA A 19 -19.98 -43.37 -29.49
CA ALA A 19 -20.28 -42.27 -28.56
C ALA A 19 -19.01 -41.65 -27.98
N VAL A 20 -18.02 -41.37 -28.83
CA VAL A 20 -17.06 -40.30 -28.53
C VAL A 20 -17.78 -38.98 -28.74
N ARG A 21 -18.50 -38.50 -27.71
CA ARG A 21 -18.79 -37.08 -27.55
C ARG A 21 -19.17 -36.75 -26.11
N ARG A 22 -18.19 -36.13 -25.44
CA ARG A 22 -18.36 -34.86 -24.72
C ARG A 22 -19.32 -34.92 -23.52
N GLY A 23 -18.73 -35.22 -22.37
CA GLY A 23 -19.38 -35.04 -21.08
C GLY A 23 -18.37 -34.99 -19.95
N SER A 24 -17.24 -34.29 -20.13
CA SER A 24 -16.45 -33.85 -18.99
C SER A 24 -17.39 -33.02 -18.12
N ALA A 25 -17.77 -33.53 -16.96
CA ALA A 25 -18.52 -32.79 -15.96
C ALA A 25 -17.78 -31.48 -15.71
N GLU A 26 -18.30 -30.41 -16.30
CA GLU A 26 -17.75 -29.08 -16.25
C GLU A 26 -17.98 -28.60 -14.82
N ARG A 27 -17.05 -28.93 -13.93
CA ARG A 27 -16.93 -28.25 -12.64
C ARG A 27 -16.89 -26.76 -12.99
N PRO A 28 -17.84 -25.93 -12.48
CA PRO A 28 -17.85 -24.53 -12.82
C PRO A 28 -16.51 -23.96 -12.38
N ARG A 29 -15.65 -23.63 -13.34
CA ARG A 29 -14.38 -22.97 -13.07
C ARG A 29 -14.75 -21.62 -12.49
N ILE A 30 -14.61 -21.50 -11.17
CA ILE A 30 -14.75 -20.22 -10.47
C ILE A 30 -13.73 -19.29 -11.11
N ARG A 31 -14.19 -18.41 -11.99
CA ARG A 31 -13.37 -17.35 -12.57
C ARG A 31 -13.07 -16.37 -11.45
N LEU A 32 -11.83 -16.38 -10.97
CA LEU A 32 -11.30 -15.42 -9.98
C LEU A 32 -11.18 -13.99 -10.54
N ASP A 33 -11.56 -13.79 -11.81
CA ASP A 33 -11.28 -12.58 -12.60
C ASP A 33 -12.45 -11.58 -12.61
N GLN A 34 -13.50 -11.84 -11.82
CA GLN A 34 -14.56 -10.86 -11.60
C GLN A 34 -14.53 -10.41 -10.14
N PRO A 35 -14.31 -9.10 -9.88
CA PRO A 35 -14.45 -8.58 -8.54
C PRO A 35 -15.88 -8.84 -8.09
N ARG A 36 -16.03 -9.65 -7.04
CA ARG A 36 -17.32 -9.92 -6.39
C ARG A 36 -17.90 -8.58 -5.96
N THR A 37 -18.97 -8.13 -6.61
CA THR A 37 -19.78 -7.03 -6.12
C THR A 37 -20.26 -7.39 -4.71
N PRO A 38 -19.95 -6.59 -3.68
CA PRO A 38 -20.30 -6.92 -2.31
C PRO A 38 -21.82 -7.05 -2.21
N ARG A 39 -22.27 -8.24 -1.84
CA ARG A 39 -23.66 -8.53 -1.52
C ARG A 39 -24.05 -7.56 -0.41
N ARG A 40 -25.01 -6.66 -0.65
CA ARG A 40 -25.59 -5.75 0.36
C ARG A 40 -26.10 -6.60 1.52
N THR A 41 -25.24 -6.80 2.51
CA THR A 41 -25.60 -7.38 3.79
C THR A 41 -26.20 -6.22 4.58
N PHE A 42 -27.41 -6.41 5.11
CA PHE A 42 -28.05 -5.51 6.06
C PHE A 42 -27.35 -5.56 7.44
N LEU A 43 -26.03 -5.42 7.46
CA LEU A 43 -25.31 -5.08 8.69
C LEU A 43 -25.48 -3.57 8.87
N PRO A 44 -25.73 -3.07 10.10
CA PRO A 44 -25.56 -1.67 10.38
C PRO A 44 -24.15 -1.28 9.94
N GLU A 45 -24.06 -0.50 8.86
CA GLU A 45 -22.80 0.01 8.35
C GLU A 45 -22.24 0.93 9.42
N TYR A 46 -21.33 0.40 10.24
CA TYR A 46 -20.57 1.19 11.18
C TYR A 46 -19.70 2.12 10.34
N ASP A 47 -20.18 3.34 10.09
CA ASP A 47 -19.53 4.32 9.24
C ASP A 47 -18.15 4.70 9.83
N PRO A 48 -17.06 4.12 9.30
CA PRO A 48 -15.73 4.31 9.85
C PRO A 48 -15.23 5.75 9.64
N GLU A 49 -15.86 6.50 8.73
CA GLU A 49 -15.52 7.89 8.42
C GLU A 49 -16.08 8.86 9.47
N ALA A 50 -17.30 8.60 9.98
CA ALA A 50 -17.89 9.38 11.06
C ALA A 50 -17.10 9.20 12.38
N PHE A 51 -16.77 7.96 12.73
CA PHE A 51 -15.92 7.68 13.88
C PHE A 51 -14.49 8.20 13.69
N GLY A 52 -13.95 8.16 12.47
CA GLY A 52 -12.63 8.69 12.19
C GLY A 52 -12.51 10.20 12.45
N ARG A 53 -13.50 10.97 12.00
CA ARG A 53 -13.58 12.41 12.27
C ARG A 53 -13.78 12.72 13.75
N LEU A 54 -14.61 11.94 14.45
CA LEU A 54 -14.82 12.08 15.90
C LEU A 54 -13.52 11.80 16.68
N SER A 55 -12.85 10.69 16.37
CA SER A 55 -11.58 10.31 16.99
C SER A 55 -10.49 11.36 16.77
N GLU A 56 -10.42 11.98 15.59
CA GLU A 56 -9.43 13.02 15.30
C GLU A 56 -9.70 14.32 16.07
N ARG A 57 -10.97 14.65 16.30
CA ARG A 57 -11.35 15.76 17.17
C ARG A 57 -11.04 15.46 18.64
N ILE A 58 -11.32 14.24 19.10
CA ILE A 58 -11.01 13.77 20.46
C ILE A 58 -9.50 13.74 20.68
N ALA A 59 -8.71 13.22 19.73
CA ALA A 59 -7.25 13.15 19.84
C ALA A 59 -6.61 14.55 19.97
N ARG A 60 -7.04 15.52 19.16
CA ARG A 60 -6.59 16.91 19.28
C ARG A 60 -7.02 17.55 20.61
N PHE A 61 -8.18 17.16 21.13
CA PHE A 61 -8.71 17.69 22.38
C PHE A 61 -7.99 17.12 23.61
N LEU A 62 -7.76 15.79 23.67
CA LEU A 62 -7.07 15.10 24.76
C LEU A 62 -5.55 15.37 24.74
N GLY A 63 -4.94 15.55 23.57
CA GLY A 63 -3.51 15.85 23.46
C GLY A 63 -3.12 17.25 23.91
N THR A 64 -4.10 18.14 24.14
CA THR A 64 -3.84 19.51 24.58
C THR A 64 -4.12 19.65 26.08
N GLY A 65 -3.22 20.28 26.85
CA GLY A 65 -3.39 20.52 28.30
C GLY A 65 -4.66 21.30 28.70
N ARG A 66 -5.38 21.86 27.71
CA ARG A 66 -6.67 22.54 27.86
C ARG A 66 -7.77 21.64 28.44
N PHE A 67 -7.76 20.33 28.15
CA PHE A 67 -8.74 19.39 28.71
C PHE A 67 -8.60 19.30 30.23
N LEU A 68 -7.37 19.16 30.72
CA LEU A 68 -7.09 19.09 32.16
C LEU A 68 -7.54 20.38 32.86
N VAL A 69 -7.24 21.55 32.28
CA VAL A 69 -7.69 22.84 32.82
C VAL A 69 -9.22 22.90 32.94
N TRP A 70 -9.96 22.53 31.89
CA TRP A 70 -11.42 22.52 31.91
C TRP A 70 -11.99 21.53 32.94
N MET A 71 -11.39 20.36 33.07
CA MET A 71 -11.79 19.36 34.07
C MET A 71 -11.56 19.86 35.49
N THR A 72 -10.39 20.45 35.77
CA THR A 72 -10.09 21.04 37.08
C THR A 72 -11.04 22.18 37.42
N VAL A 73 -11.32 23.08 36.47
CA VAL A 73 -12.29 24.18 36.67
C VAL A 73 -13.69 23.64 36.98
N THR A 74 -14.13 22.61 36.27
CA THR A 74 -15.44 21.98 36.52
C THR A 74 -15.53 21.37 37.92
N VAL A 75 -14.49 20.63 38.35
CA VAL A 75 -14.42 20.05 39.70
C VAL A 75 -14.39 21.13 40.77
N MET A 76 -13.57 22.17 40.57
CA MET A 76 -13.51 23.31 41.49
C MET A 76 -14.86 24.03 41.58
N ALA A 77 -15.52 24.29 40.45
CA ALA A 77 -16.83 24.91 40.42
C ALA A 77 -17.88 24.08 41.16
N TRP A 78 -17.86 22.74 41.02
CA TRP A 78 -18.75 21.84 41.74
C TRP A 78 -18.54 21.91 43.26
N ILE A 79 -17.29 21.87 43.69
CA ILE A 79 -16.93 21.98 45.12
C ILE A 79 -17.36 23.35 45.65
N THR A 80 -17.01 24.43 44.96
CA THR A 80 -17.38 25.79 45.35
C THR A 80 -18.89 25.96 45.45
N TRP A 81 -19.65 25.45 44.48
CA TRP A 81 -21.12 25.47 44.51
C TRP A 81 -21.66 24.74 45.74
N ASN A 82 -21.21 23.51 46.00
CA ASN A 82 -21.72 22.72 47.13
C ASN A 82 -21.28 23.23 48.51
N VAL A 83 -20.15 23.94 48.60
CA VAL A 83 -19.67 24.56 49.85
C VAL A 83 -20.38 25.90 50.10
N ALA A 84 -20.47 26.76 49.08
CA ALA A 84 -21.04 28.10 49.19
C ALA A 84 -22.58 28.12 49.16
N ALA A 85 -23.23 27.07 48.64
CA ALA A 85 -24.68 26.99 48.62
C ALA A 85 -25.26 26.92 50.06
N PRO A 86 -26.40 27.62 50.32
CA PRO A 86 -27.16 27.48 51.55
C PRO A 86 -27.59 26.03 51.80
N ALA A 87 -27.72 25.61 53.06
CA ALA A 87 -28.08 24.25 53.47
C ALA A 87 -29.23 23.57 52.67
N PRO A 88 -30.31 24.25 52.26
CA PRO A 88 -31.37 23.62 51.46
C PRO A 88 -30.98 23.36 49.98
N TRP A 89 -29.94 24.00 49.45
CA TRP A 89 -29.53 23.90 48.03
C TRP A 89 -28.23 23.09 47.85
N ARG A 90 -27.70 22.52 48.93
CA ARG A 90 -26.52 21.65 48.91
C ARG A 90 -26.93 20.29 48.33
N PHE A 91 -26.64 20.09 47.05
CA PHE A 91 -26.94 18.86 46.34
C PHE A 91 -26.02 17.70 46.78
N ASP A 92 -24.76 18.01 47.11
CA ASP A 92 -23.70 17.05 47.41
C ASP A 92 -22.89 17.48 48.64
N ARG A 93 -23.27 16.98 49.83
CA ARG A 93 -22.61 17.29 51.11
C ARG A 93 -21.30 16.49 51.24
N TYR A 94 -20.32 17.02 51.96
CA TYR A 94 -19.07 16.28 52.29
C TYR A 94 -19.43 14.89 52.82
N PRO A 95 -18.97 13.77 52.19
CA PRO A 95 -17.76 13.61 51.36
C PRO A 95 -17.91 13.72 49.82
N PHE A 96 -18.91 14.40 49.28
CA PHE A 96 -19.15 14.56 47.83
C PHE A 96 -19.37 13.22 47.07
N ILE A 97 -20.43 12.50 47.45
CA ILE A 97 -20.74 11.18 46.89
C ILE A 97 -21.08 11.28 45.40
N PHE A 98 -21.82 12.30 44.97
CA PHE A 98 -22.18 12.44 43.56
C PHE A 98 -20.96 12.73 42.69
N LEU A 99 -20.08 13.62 43.14
CA LEU A 99 -18.80 13.87 42.45
C LEU A 99 -17.98 12.59 42.32
N THR A 100 -17.89 11.81 43.40
CA THR A 100 -17.14 10.56 43.43
C THR A 100 -17.72 9.51 42.48
N LEU A 101 -19.04 9.35 42.48
CA LEU A 101 -19.75 8.44 41.56
C LEU A 101 -19.59 8.85 40.10
N ALA A 102 -19.64 10.16 39.82
CA ALA A 102 -19.42 10.67 38.48
C ALA A 102 -17.99 10.41 37.99
N LEU A 103 -16.98 10.66 38.83
CA LEU A 103 -15.57 10.41 38.49
C LEU A 103 -15.26 8.92 38.31
N SER A 104 -15.85 8.04 39.14
CA SER A 104 -15.67 6.59 38.99
C SER A 104 -16.31 6.07 37.70
N LEU A 105 -17.51 6.53 37.37
CA LEU A 105 -18.16 6.23 36.10
C LEU A 105 -17.35 6.75 34.91
N GLN A 106 -16.85 7.99 34.99
CA GLN A 106 -16.01 8.58 33.96
C GLN A 106 -14.79 7.70 33.67
N ALA A 107 -14.08 7.26 34.70
CA ALA A 107 -12.92 6.38 34.55
C ALA A 107 -13.30 5.03 33.91
N SER A 108 -14.43 4.45 34.34
CA SER A 108 -14.92 3.16 33.82
C SER A 108 -15.29 3.22 32.32
N TYR A 109 -15.92 4.31 31.88
CA TYR A 109 -16.29 4.49 30.47
C TYR A 109 -15.14 5.01 29.59
N ALA A 110 -14.16 5.69 30.18
CA ALA A 110 -12.98 6.16 29.46
C ALA A 110 -12.14 4.99 28.91
N ALA A 111 -11.93 3.93 29.69
CA ALA A 111 -11.14 2.76 29.29
C ALA A 111 -11.60 2.12 27.95
N PRO A 112 -12.87 1.73 27.76
CA PRO A 112 -13.33 1.15 26.49
C PRO A 112 -13.30 2.15 25.33
N LEU A 113 -13.56 3.44 25.56
CA LEU A 113 -13.44 4.48 24.54
C LEU A 113 -11.99 4.64 24.06
N ILE A 114 -11.04 4.63 25.01
CA ILE A 114 -9.61 4.70 24.72
C ILE A 114 -9.18 3.45 23.93
N LEU A 115 -9.63 2.25 24.32
CA LEU A 115 -9.32 1.02 23.60
C LEU A 115 -9.83 1.04 22.15
N LEU A 116 -11.03 1.56 21.90
CA LEU A 116 -11.56 1.73 20.54
C LEU A 116 -10.75 2.75 19.73
N ALA A 117 -10.34 3.84 20.37
CA ALA A 117 -9.46 4.82 19.71
C ALA A 117 -8.08 4.24 19.39
N GLN A 118 -7.53 3.41 20.28
CA GLN A 118 -6.22 2.76 20.13
C GLN A 118 -6.24 1.67 19.05
N ASN A 119 -7.25 0.81 18.99
CA ASN A 119 -7.35 -0.23 17.94
C ASN A 119 -7.31 0.39 16.54
N ARG A 120 -7.99 1.52 16.34
CA ARG A 120 -8.00 2.23 15.05
C ARG A 120 -6.67 2.90 14.73
N GLN A 121 -5.95 3.39 15.74
CA GLN A 121 -4.58 3.91 15.54
C GLN A 121 -3.66 2.77 15.12
N ALA A 122 -3.71 1.63 15.82
CA ALA A 122 -2.91 0.45 15.49
C ALA A 122 -3.21 -0.09 14.07
N ASP A 123 -4.47 -0.07 13.63
CA ASP A 123 -4.84 -0.46 12.26
C ASP A 123 -4.26 0.48 11.20
N ARG A 124 -4.32 1.80 11.43
CA ARG A 124 -3.69 2.80 10.53
C ARG A 124 -2.18 2.63 10.51
N ASP A 125 -1.55 2.48 11.68
CA ASP A 125 -0.11 2.34 11.81
C ASP A 125 0.38 1.08 11.10
N ARG A 126 -0.38 -0.02 11.19
CA ARG A 126 -0.10 -1.25 10.45
C ARG A 126 -0.16 -1.03 8.93
N ILE A 127 -1.18 -0.35 8.42
CA ILE A 127 -1.30 -0.08 6.98
C ILE A 127 -0.14 0.79 6.49
N THR A 128 0.21 1.84 7.24
CA THR A 128 1.35 2.70 6.92
C THR A 128 2.66 1.91 6.91
N GLN A 129 2.90 1.05 7.91
CA GLN A 129 4.09 0.19 7.95
C GLN A 129 4.15 -0.79 6.77
N GLU A 130 3.03 -1.39 6.38
CA GLU A 130 2.97 -2.28 5.21
C GLU A 130 3.25 -1.52 3.89
N GLN A 131 2.79 -0.27 3.78
CA GLN A 131 3.09 0.59 2.63
C GLN A 131 4.55 1.01 2.58
N ASP A 132 5.12 1.44 3.70
CA ASP A 132 6.53 1.83 3.82
C ASP A 132 7.44 0.66 3.46
N ARG A 133 7.11 -0.56 3.91
CA ARG A 133 7.84 -1.76 3.55
C ARG A 133 7.85 -1.99 2.03
N LYS A 134 6.69 -1.88 1.37
CA LYS A 134 6.58 -2.03 -0.10
C LYS A 134 7.32 -0.93 -0.84
N GLN A 135 7.28 0.30 -0.34
CA GLN A 135 8.06 1.41 -0.91
C GLN A 135 9.55 1.16 -0.78
N ASN A 136 10.01 0.68 0.38
CA ASN A 136 11.41 0.39 0.61
C ASN A 136 11.92 -0.75 -0.30
N GLU A 137 11.12 -1.81 -0.46
CA GLU A 137 11.44 -2.89 -1.41
C GLU A 137 11.58 -2.38 -2.84
N ARG A 138 10.70 -1.47 -3.28
CA ARG A 138 10.81 -0.81 -4.59
C ARG A 138 12.04 0.10 -4.69
N SER A 139 12.31 0.90 -3.67
CA SER A 139 13.47 1.80 -3.61
C SER A 139 14.80 1.03 -3.71
N ILE A 140 14.89 -0.13 -3.04
CA ILE A 140 16.04 -1.02 -3.14
C ILE A 140 16.18 -1.55 -4.57
N ALA A 141 15.09 -2.01 -5.20
CA ALA A 141 15.10 -2.49 -6.58
C ALA A 141 15.49 -1.40 -7.59
N ASP A 142 14.97 -0.17 -7.42
CA ASP A 142 15.33 0.98 -8.26
C ASP A 142 16.80 1.35 -8.09
N THR A 143 17.32 1.29 -6.86
CA THR A 143 18.74 1.54 -6.57
C THR A 143 19.63 0.47 -7.21
N GLU A 144 19.23 -0.80 -7.15
CA GLU A 144 19.97 -1.89 -7.81
C GLU A 144 19.96 -1.72 -9.33
N TYR A 145 18.80 -1.35 -9.89
CA TYR A 145 18.66 -1.07 -11.32
C TYR A 145 19.57 0.08 -11.76
N LEU A 146 19.51 1.22 -11.07
CA LEU A 146 20.37 2.38 -11.35
C LEU A 146 21.85 2.03 -11.20
N THR A 147 22.23 1.24 -10.19
CA THR A 147 23.62 0.82 -10.00
C THR A 147 24.10 -0.05 -11.16
N ARG A 148 23.26 -0.98 -11.64
CA ARG A 148 23.57 -1.81 -12.82
C ARG A 148 23.67 -0.95 -14.08
N GLU A 149 22.78 0.01 -14.27
CA GLU A 149 22.78 0.91 -15.42
C GLU A 149 24.01 1.82 -15.41
N VAL A 150 24.40 2.37 -14.25
CA VAL A 150 25.63 3.17 -14.09
C VAL A 150 26.88 2.32 -14.35
N ALA A 151 26.90 1.06 -13.91
CA ALA A 151 28.00 0.15 -14.21
C ALA A 151 28.11 -0.12 -15.72
N ALA A 152 26.99 -0.34 -16.41
CA ALA A 152 26.93 -0.52 -17.86
C ALA A 152 27.39 0.75 -18.60
N LEU A 153 26.90 1.92 -18.20
CA LEU A 153 27.32 3.22 -18.74
C LEU A 153 28.83 3.44 -18.55
N ARG A 154 29.37 3.10 -17.37
CA ARG A 154 30.81 3.21 -17.08
C ARG A 154 31.65 2.28 -17.97
N MET A 155 31.18 1.06 -18.24
CA MET A 155 31.87 0.14 -19.16
C MET A 155 31.85 0.68 -20.59
N GLY A 156 30.69 1.13 -21.09
CA GLY A 156 30.57 1.71 -22.42
C GLY A 156 31.40 2.99 -22.60
N LEU A 157 31.42 3.89 -21.61
CA LEU A 157 32.31 5.05 -21.62
C LEU A 157 33.79 4.67 -21.49
N GLY A 158 34.11 3.63 -20.72
CA GLY A 158 35.47 3.13 -20.58
C GLY A 158 36.07 2.62 -21.89
N GLU A 159 35.26 1.98 -22.75
CA GLU A 159 35.68 1.52 -24.07
C GLU A 159 35.95 2.71 -25.02
N VAL A 160 35.06 3.71 -25.06
CA VAL A 160 35.17 4.87 -25.96
C VAL A 160 36.21 5.89 -25.47
N ALA A 161 36.44 6.02 -24.17
CA ALA A 161 37.41 6.96 -23.59
C ALA A 161 38.82 6.35 -23.40
N THR A 162 39.16 5.28 -24.10
CA THR A 162 40.53 4.76 -24.03
C THR A 162 41.49 5.79 -24.64
N ARG A 163 42.57 6.13 -23.92
CA ARG A 163 43.58 7.14 -24.32
C ARG A 163 44.03 6.97 -25.77
N ASP A 164 44.13 5.72 -26.24
CA ASP A 164 44.59 5.41 -27.58
C ASP A 164 43.54 5.72 -28.66
N TRP A 165 42.24 5.61 -28.37
CA TRP A 165 41.18 6.04 -29.30
C TRP A 165 41.12 7.57 -29.40
N ILE A 166 41.14 8.28 -28.27
CA ILE A 166 41.17 9.75 -28.26
C ILE A 166 42.43 10.26 -28.98
N ARG A 167 43.56 9.56 -28.80
CA ARG A 167 44.81 9.88 -29.49
C ARG A 167 44.72 9.62 -30.99
N SER A 168 44.14 8.49 -31.42
CA SER A 168 44.01 8.21 -32.85
C SER A 168 43.07 9.21 -33.52
N GLU A 169 41.96 9.56 -32.87
CA GLU A 169 40.99 10.52 -33.42
C GLU A 169 41.57 11.93 -33.50
N LEU A 170 42.31 12.37 -32.46
CA LEU A 170 43.04 13.64 -32.52
C LEU A 170 44.12 13.64 -33.61
N GLN A 171 44.82 12.52 -33.80
CA GLN A 171 45.84 12.40 -34.85
C GLN A 171 45.21 12.43 -36.24
N ASP A 172 44.07 11.76 -36.45
CA ASP A 172 43.36 11.80 -37.73
C ASP A 172 42.84 13.21 -38.04
N VAL A 173 42.23 13.90 -37.07
CA VAL A 173 41.80 15.30 -37.25
C VAL A 173 42.97 16.23 -37.55
N VAL A 174 44.12 16.06 -36.86
CA VAL A 174 45.34 16.84 -37.15
C VAL A 174 45.86 16.55 -38.55
N ARG A 175 45.85 15.29 -38.99
CA ARG A 175 46.34 14.87 -40.30
C ARG A 175 45.46 15.41 -41.43
N ASP A 176 44.14 15.43 -41.22
CA ASP A 176 43.18 16.04 -42.16
C ASP A 176 43.47 17.54 -42.33
N LEU A 177 43.73 18.27 -41.23
CA LEU A 177 44.08 19.69 -41.30
C LEU A 177 45.42 19.94 -42.02
N GLU A 178 46.45 19.12 -41.75
CA GLU A 178 47.71 19.19 -42.49
C GLU A 178 47.50 18.92 -43.99
N GLN A 179 46.65 17.95 -44.33
CA GLN A 179 46.37 17.61 -45.73
C GLN A 179 45.68 18.77 -46.47
N TRP A 180 44.81 19.52 -45.79
CA TRP A 180 44.18 20.72 -46.35
C TRP A 180 45.18 21.89 -46.49
N GLN A 181 46.18 21.95 -45.62
CA GLN A 181 47.27 22.92 -45.70
C GLN A 181 48.32 22.54 -46.76
N ALA A 182 48.45 21.25 -47.06
CA ALA A 182 49.42 20.67 -47.97
C ALA A 182 48.93 20.55 -49.43
N VAL A 183 47.69 20.94 -49.75
CA VAL A 183 47.28 21.19 -51.14
C VAL A 183 47.94 22.50 -51.57
N PRO A 184 49.06 22.49 -52.32
CA PRO A 184 49.62 23.71 -52.85
C PRO A 184 48.68 24.18 -53.96
N ALA A 185 48.62 25.49 -54.16
CA ALA A 185 47.96 26.11 -55.29
C ALA A 185 48.61 25.67 -56.62
N GLU A 186 48.37 24.44 -57.07
CA GLU A 186 48.63 24.03 -58.45
C GLU A 186 47.47 24.53 -59.31
N SER A 187 47.45 25.83 -59.56
CA SER A 187 46.57 26.42 -60.58
C SER A 187 47.25 27.42 -61.50
N ASP A 188 48.59 27.52 -61.49
CA ASP A 188 49.33 28.38 -62.41
C ASP A 188 50.57 27.66 -62.91
N GLU A 189 50.42 26.87 -63.99
CA GLU A 189 51.42 26.83 -65.07
C GLU A 189 50.69 26.40 -66.35
N HIS A 190 49.79 27.28 -66.79
CA HIS A 190 49.36 27.37 -68.18
C HIS A 190 50.50 28.05 -68.97
N ASP A 191 50.71 27.60 -70.20
CA ASP A 191 51.64 28.14 -71.21
C ASP A 191 53.14 27.92 -71.00
N ARG A 192 53.70 26.97 -71.76
CA ARG A 192 54.53 27.26 -72.96
C ARG A 192 54.83 26.01 -73.78
#